data_AF-A0A2N2NMQ2-F1
#
_entry.id   AF-A0A2N2NMQ2-F1
#
_cell.length_a   1.000
_cell.length_b   1.000
_cell.length_c   1.000
_cell.angle_alpha   90.00
_cell.angle_beta   90.00
_cell.angle_gamma   90.00
#
_symmetry.space_group_name_H-M   'P 1'
#
loop_
_entity.id
_entity.type
_entity.pdbx_description
1 polymer ?
#
loop_
_entity_poly.entity_id
_entity_poly.type
_entity_poly.pdbx_seq_one_letter_code
_entity_poly.pdbx_strand_id
1 'polypeptide(L)' 'MTKLSPLKRGVVVFLILGVLTAIEYYLGVNDVPTILLWAIAIIKLLLVLQYFMHINRVINPNKGGHE' A
#
# COMPACT_ATOMS: atom_id res chain seq x y z
N MET A 1 -6.11 13.82 -16.86
CA MET A 1 -5.39 13.17 -15.75
C MET A 1 -4.05 12.66 -16.28
N THR A 2 -2.95 13.33 -15.98
CA THR A 2 -1.60 12.94 -16.45
C THR A 2 -1.25 11.56 -15.89
N LYS A 3 -1.13 10.54 -16.76
CA LYS A 3 -0.71 9.19 -16.37
C LYS A 3 0.66 9.29 -15.70
N LEU A 4 0.73 9.13 -14.38
CA LEU A 4 2.01 9.07 -13.67
C LEU A 4 2.76 7.83 -14.17
N SER A 5 4.07 7.97 -14.41
CA SER A 5 4.89 6.82 -14.79
C SER A 5 4.76 5.71 -13.72
N PRO A 6 4.77 4.43 -14.10
CA PRO A 6 4.65 3.32 -13.14
C PRO A 6 5.63 3.44 -11.98
N LEU A 7 6.86 3.92 -12.26
CA LEU A 7 7.88 4.21 -11.26
C LEU A 7 7.42 5.31 -10.28
N LYS A 8 6.91 6.43 -10.79
CA LYS A 8 6.44 7.55 -9.94
C LYS A 8 5.26 7.13 -9.08
N ARG A 9 4.35 6.30 -9.60
CA ARG A 9 3.26 5.72 -8.81
C ARG A 9 3.80 4.83 -7.67
N GLY A 10 4.75 3.94 -7.96
CA GLY A 10 5.37 3.08 -6.93
C GLY A 10 6.04 3.89 -5.83
N VAL A 11 6.82 4.91 -6.19
CA VAL A 11 7.50 5.80 -5.23
C VAL A 11 6.50 6.57 -4.36
N VAL A 12 5.42 7.09 -4.93
CA VAL A 12 4.39 7.79 -4.16
C VAL A 12 3.73 6.86 -3.14
N VAL A 13 3.36 5.63 -3.54
CA VAL A 13 2.74 4.66 -2.62
C VAL A 13 3.75 4.22 -1.55
N PHE A 14 5.02 4.05 -1.91
CA PHE A 14 6.09 3.75 -0.94
C PHE A 14 6.23 4.84 0.13
N LEU A 15 6.20 6.11 -0.26
CA LEU A 15 6.24 7.23 0.67
C LEU A 15 5.01 7.24 1.59
N ILE A 16 3.82 6.97 1.06
CA ILE A 16 2.59 6.85 1.86
C ILE A 16 2.73 5.73 2.90
N LEU A 17 3.24 4.57 2.51
CA LEU A 17 3.50 3.45 3.44
C LEU A 17 4.53 3.83 4.51
N GLY A 18 5.58 4.57 4.14
CA GLY A 18 6.58 5.07 5.08
C GLY A 18 5.96 5.99 6.14
N VAL A 19 5.15 6.96 5.71
CA VAL A 19 4.42 7.86 6.62
C VAL A 19 3.48 7.09 7.53
N LEU A 20 2.72 6.14 6.99
CA LEU A 20 1.81 5.31 7.77
C LEU A 20 2.53 4.45 8.81
N THR A 21 3.75 4.01 8.50
CA THR A 21 4.61 3.27 9.44
C THR A 21 5.15 4.18 10.54
N ALA A 22 5.54 5.42 10.22
CA ALA A 22 5.96 6.39 11.24
C ALA A 22 4.81 6.73 12.22
N ILE A 23 3.59 6.87 11.69
CA ILE A 23 2.38 7.08 12.51
C ILE A 23 2.13 5.88 13.42
N GLU A 24 2.16 4.66 12.87
CA GLU A 24 1.99 3.44 13.66
C GLU A 24 3.02 3.32 14.78
N TYR A 25 4.30 3.59 14.48
CA TYR A 25 5.36 3.60 15.50
C TYR A 25 5.06 4.60 16.61
N TYR A 26 4.68 5.84 16.25
CA TYR A 26 4.31 6.85 17.23
C TYR A 26 3.11 6.39 18.09
N LEU A 27 2.06 5.84 17.48
CA LEU A 27 0.90 5.33 18.23
C LEU A 27 1.28 4.15 19.13
N GLY A 28 2.17 3.26 18.67
CA GLY A 28 2.67 2.14 19.47
C GLY A 28 3.48 2.59 20.68
N VAL A 29 4.26 3.66 20.56
CA VAL A 29 5.03 4.25 21.68
C VAL A 29 4.12 4.93 22.71
N ASN A 30 2.95 5.42 22.31
CA ASN A 30 2.00 6.12 23.20
C ASN A 30 0.93 5.18 23.81
N ASP A 31 1.15 3.86 23.80
CA ASP A 31 0.23 2.84 24.35
C ASP A 31 -1.23 2.96 23.87
N VAL A 32 -1.41 3.36 22.61
CA VAL A 32 -2.72 3.49 21.97
C VAL A 32 -3.34 2.09 21.83
N PRO A 33 -4.69 1.94 21.93
CA PRO A 33 -5.34 0.63 21.85
C PRO A 33 -4.90 -0.20 20.65
N THR A 34 -4.56 -1.47 20.88
CA THR A 34 -4.04 -2.41 19.88
C THR A 34 -4.94 -2.54 18.65
N ILE A 35 -6.24 -2.29 18.80
CA ILE A 35 -7.21 -2.30 17.69
C ILE A 35 -6.90 -1.25 16.61
N LEU A 36 -6.38 -0.07 17.00
CA LEU A 36 -5.96 0.97 16.05
C LEU A 36 -4.72 0.54 15.25
N LEU A 37 -3.77 -0.12 15.91
CA LEU A 37 -2.57 -0.66 15.25
C LEU A 37 -2.95 -1.75 14.24
N TRP A 38 -3.90 -2.62 14.59
CA TRP A 38 -4.45 -3.62 13.66
C TRP A 38 -5.12 -2.99 12.45
N ALA A 39 -5.89 -1.92 12.63
CA ALA A 39 -6.50 -1.20 11.52
C ALA A 39 -5.43 -0.64 10.56
N ILE A 40 -4.36 -0.04 11.10
CA ILE A 40 -3.24 0.47 10.30
C ILE A 40 -2.49 -0.66 9.58
N ALA A 41 -2.28 -1.80 10.24
CA ALA A 41 -1.67 -2.98 9.65
C ALA A 41 -2.48 -3.51 8.45
N ILE A 42 -3.81 -3.59 8.58
CA ILE A 42 -4.70 -4.03 7.48
C ILE A 42 -4.65 -3.06 6.30
N ILE A 43 -4.66 -1.75 6.57
CA ILE A 43 -4.55 -0.73 5.51
C ILE A 43 -3.24 -0.87 4.74
N LYS A 44 -2.11 -1.06 5.44
CA LYS A 44 -0.80 -1.30 4.81
C LYS A 44 -0.83 -2.57 3.97
N LEU A 45 -1.38 -3.65 4.50
CA LEU A 45 -1.49 -4.92 3.77
C LEU A 45 -2.24 -4.72 2.45
N LEU A 46 -3.41 -4.07 2.46
CA LEU A 46 -4.19 -3.79 1.25
C LEU A 46 -3.43 -2.95 0.23
N LEU A 47 -2.74 -1.89 0.68
CA LEU A 47 -1.91 -1.04 -0.18
C LEU A 47 -0.79 -1.85 -0.84
N VAL A 48 -0.10 -2.71 -0.08
CA VAL A 48 0.97 -3.56 -0.62
C VAL A 48 0.43 -4.56 -1.64
N LEU A 49 -0.68 -5.24 -1.33
CA LEU A 49 -1.30 -6.20 -2.23
C LEU A 49 -1.73 -5.56 -3.55
N GLN A 50 -2.30 -4.36 -3.49
CA GLN A 50 -2.83 -3.67 -4.67
C GLN A 50 -1.75 -3.04 -5.54
N TYR A 51 -0.74 -2.40 -4.93
CA TYR A 51 0.22 -1.57 -5.67
C TYR A 51 1.58 -2.22 -5.89
N PHE A 52 2.01 -3.13 -5.02
CA PHE A 52 3.31 -3.81 -5.15
C PHE A 52 3.15 -5.25 -5.64
N MET A 53 2.21 -6.02 -5.07
CA MET A 53 2.01 -7.41 -5.49
C MET A 53 1.13 -7.58 -6.73
N HIS A 54 0.54 -6.49 -7.26
CA HIS A 54 -0.30 -6.51 -8.46
C HIS A 54 -1.25 -7.71 -8.51
N ILE A 55 -1.95 -7.99 -7.40
CA ILE A 55 -2.73 -9.22 -7.25
C ILE A 55 -3.78 -9.38 -8.36
N ASN A 56 -4.28 -8.25 -8.90
CA ASN A 56 -5.18 -8.22 -10.04
C ASN A 56 -4.57 -8.81 -11.32
N ARG A 57 -3.25 -8.69 -11.52
CA ARG A 57 -2.53 -9.30 -12.66
C ARG A 57 -2.39 -10.81 -12.49
N VAL A 58 -2.24 -11.28 -11.26
CA VAL A 58 -2.17 -12.72 -10.94
C VAL A 58 -3.54 -13.38 -11.06
N ILE A 59 -4.60 -12.70 -10.62
CA ILE A 59 -5.98 -13.22 -10.65
C ILE A 59 -6.63 -13.10 -12.04
N ASN A 60 -6.24 -12.11 -12.85
CA ASN A 60 -6.70 -11.95 -14.24
C ASN A 60 -5.52 -11.96 -15.23
N PRO A 61 -4.92 -13.14 -15.49
CA PRO A 61 -3.80 -13.26 -16.42
C PRO A 61 -4.16 -12.87 -17.87
N ASN A 62 -5.44 -12.95 -18.25
CA ASN A 62 -5.92 -12.65 -19.60
C ASN A 62 -6.09 -11.15 -19.94
N LYS A 63 -5.80 -10.22 -19.00
CA LYS A 63 -5.74 -8.77 -19.30
C LYS A 63 -4.32 -8.29 -19.68
N GLY A 64 -3.42 -9.22 -19.99
CA GLY A 64 -2.11 -8.97 -20.58
C GLY A 64 -2.08 -9.09 -22.10
N GLY A 65 -3.23 -9.00 -22.77
CA GLY A 65 -3.30 -8.96 -24.23
C GLY A 65 -2.57 -7.71 -24.74
N HIS A 66 -1.52 -7.94 -25.50
CA HIS A 66 -0.76 -6.93 -26.20
C HIS A 66 -1.72 -6.08 -27.04
N GLU A 67 -1.68 -4.77 -26.86
CA GLU A 67 -1.92 -3.84 -27.96
C GLU A 67 -0.59 -3.58 -28.68
#